data_AF-A0AAV1U7M2-F1
#
_entry.id   AF-A0AAV1U7M2-F1
#
_cell.length_a   1.000
_cell.length_b   1.000
_cell.length_c   1.000
_cell.angle_alpha   90.00
_cell.angle_beta   90.00
_cell.angle_gamma   90.00
#
_symmetry.space_group_name_H-M   'P 1'
#
loop_
_entity.id
_entity.type
_entity.pdbx_description
1 polymer ?
#
loop_
_entity_poly.entity_id
_entity_poly.type
_entity_poly.pdbx_seq_one_letter_code
_entity_poly.pdbx_strand_id
1 'polypeptide(L)'
;MALSTRFEMTDLGELNYFLVMEIKNDRKTVMVTVRQTKFLKSVLTKFGMDNSKLVKTPQDPGLKLTKSMCDQECKHEDTMCNVPYRSAVGGIMMATAFLGDMSYLGDK
;
A
#
# COMPACT_ATOMS: atom_id res chain seq x y z
N MET A 1 26.18 -3.30 -17.15
CA MET A 1 26.41 -1.84 -17.16
C MET A 1 25.88 -1.21 -18.46
N ALA A 2 24.61 -1.40 -18.83
CA ALA A 2 24.07 -0.88 -20.10
C ALA A 2 23.22 0.39 -19.94
N LEU A 3 22.72 0.67 -18.72
CA LEU A 3 21.91 1.87 -18.44
C LEU A 3 22.79 3.10 -18.22
N SER A 4 23.89 2.96 -17.48
CA SER A 4 24.84 4.04 -17.21
C SER A 4 25.59 4.55 -18.44
N THR A 5 25.56 3.80 -19.55
CA THR A 5 26.15 4.21 -20.83
C THR A 5 25.20 5.08 -21.65
N ARG A 6 23.88 5.00 -21.39
CA ARG A 6 22.85 5.77 -22.10
C ARG A 6 22.28 6.92 -21.27
N PHE A 7 22.37 6.82 -19.95
CA PHE A 7 21.85 7.81 -19.01
C PHE A 7 22.93 8.17 -18.00
N GLU A 8 23.11 9.46 -17.75
CA GLU A 8 23.89 9.92 -16.61
C GLU A 8 23.22 9.42 -15.33
N MET A 9 23.88 8.48 -14.66
CA MET A 9 23.44 7.91 -13.40
C MET A 9 24.40 8.34 -12.31
N THR A 10 23.87 9.08 -11.33
CA THR A 10 24.61 9.43 -10.11
C THR A 10 24.17 8.50 -8.99
N ASP A 11 25.15 7.89 -8.31
CA ASP A 11 24.89 7.13 -7.10
C ASP A 11 24.61 8.10 -5.93
N LEU A 12 23.42 8.00 -5.34
CA LEU A 12 23.00 8.79 -4.18
C LEU A 12 23.27 8.08 -2.85
N GLY A 13 23.95 6.93 -2.89
CA GLY A 13 24.24 6.11 -1.73
C GLY A 13 23.15 5.07 -1.46
N GLU A 14 23.03 4.65 -0.20
CA GLU A 14 22.15 3.54 0.16
C GLU A 14 20.66 3.93 0.05
N LEU A 15 19.93 3.15 -0.75
CA LEU A 15 18.50 3.35 -0.96
C LEU A 15 17.72 2.93 0.30
N ASN A 16 17.33 3.93 1.09
CA ASN A 16 16.53 3.72 2.29
C ASN A 16 15.02 3.85 2.03
N TYR A 17 14.64 4.62 1.01
CA TYR A 17 13.24 4.82 0.64
C TYR A 17 13.09 4.91 -0.87
N PHE A 18 12.06 4.25 -1.40
CA PHE A 18 11.65 4.38 -2.80
C PHE A 18 10.13 4.46 -2.88
N LEU A 19 9.61 5.54 -3.47
CA LEU A 19 8.18 5.86 -3.49
C LEU A 19 7.57 5.85 -2.06
N VAL A 20 6.98 4.73 -1.71
CA VAL A 20 6.16 4.47 -0.53
C VAL A 20 6.79 3.37 0.36
N MET A 21 7.91 2.82 -0.09
CA MET A 21 8.61 1.69 0.50
C MET A 21 9.80 2.16 1.31
N GLU A 22 9.83 1.74 2.56
CA GLU A 22 11.02 1.72 3.39
C GLU A 22 11.82 0.47 3.05
N ILE A 23 13.05 0.66 2.59
CA ILE A 23 13.95 -0.40 2.17
C ILE A 23 15.05 -0.50 3.23
N LYS A 24 15.17 -1.68 3.82
CA LYS A 24 16.23 -2.00 4.77
C LYS A 24 17.13 -3.06 4.15
N ASN A 25 18.35 -2.67 3.83
CA ASN A 25 19.37 -3.56 3.33
C ASN A 25 20.23 -4.07 4.49
N ASP A 26 20.13 -5.35 4.82
CA ASP A 26 21.03 -6.00 5.77
C ASP A 26 22.18 -6.65 5.01
N ARG A 27 23.32 -5.95 4.96
CA ARG A 27 24.52 -6.41 4.25
C ARG A 27 25.17 -7.64 4.88
N LYS A 28 24.90 -7.93 6.16
CA LYS A 28 25.46 -9.11 6.85
C LYS A 28 24.74 -10.38 6.44
N THR A 29 23.43 -10.28 6.25
CA THR A 29 22.57 -11.40 5.84
C THR A 29 22.25 -11.40 4.34
N VAL A 30 22.71 -10.37 3.62
CA VAL A 30 22.40 -10.11 2.19
C VAL A 30 20.88 -10.10 1.96
N MET A 31 20.13 -9.62 2.97
CA MET A 31 18.68 -9.59 2.96
C MET A 31 18.19 -8.17 2.77
N VAL A 32 17.34 -7.97 1.77
CA VAL A 32 16.61 -6.71 1.58
C VAL A 32 15.21 -6.89 2.11
N THR A 33 14.87 -6.16 3.17
CA THR A 33 13.51 -6.10 3.70
C THR A 33 12.83 -4.84 3.21
N VAL A 34 11.60 -4.97 2.72
CA VAL A 34 10.79 -3.83 2.29
C VAL A 34 9.56 -3.73 3.21
N ARG A 35 9.26 -2.51 3.67
CA ARG A 35 8.14 -2.22 4.57
C ARG A 35 7.38 -1.00 4.06
N GLN A 36 6.06 -0.99 4.24
CA GLN A 36 5.20 0.16 3.88
C GLN A 36 4.36 0.65 5.05
N THR A 37 4.70 0.24 6.27
CA THR A 37 3.90 0.50 7.47
C THR A 37 3.69 1.99 7.73
N LYS A 38 4.68 2.84 7.44
CA LYS A 38 4.57 4.30 7.61
C LYS A 38 3.53 4.90 6.68
N PHE A 39 3.48 4.46 5.43
CA PHE A 39 2.49 4.91 4.47
C PHE A 39 1.09 4.42 4.81
N LEU A 40 0.94 3.15 5.17
CA LEU A 40 -0.37 2.63 5.52
C LEU A 40 -0.95 3.37 6.75
N LYS A 41 -0.09 3.67 7.73
CA LYS A 41 -0.47 4.54 8.87
C LYS A 41 -0.87 5.94 8.43
N SER A 42 -0.12 6.59 7.54
CA SER A 42 -0.46 7.93 7.09
C SER A 42 -1.77 7.98 6.30
N VAL A 43 -2.04 6.95 5.48
CA VAL A 43 -3.34 6.78 4.81
C VAL A 43 -4.45 6.61 5.84
N LEU A 44 -4.31 5.70 6.80
CA LEU A 44 -5.34 5.47 7.82
C LEU A 44 -5.63 6.74 8.64
N THR A 45 -4.59 7.43 9.11
CA THR A 45 -4.77 8.69 9.86
C THR A 45 -5.43 9.79 9.01
N LYS A 46 -5.08 9.90 7.73
CA LYS A 46 -5.67 10.89 6.82
C LYS A 46 -7.19 10.73 6.66
N PHE A 47 -7.69 9.51 6.77
CA PHE A 47 -9.11 9.19 6.63
C PHE A 47 -9.82 8.94 7.98
N GLY A 48 -9.17 9.20 9.12
CA GLY A 48 -9.75 8.96 10.45
C GLY A 48 -10.01 7.48 10.74
N MET A 49 -9.20 6.60 10.14
CA MET A 49 -9.32 5.14 10.19
C MET A 49 -8.31 4.49 11.14
N ASP A 50 -7.70 5.26 12.04
CA ASP A 50 -6.67 4.82 13.00
C ASP A 50 -7.11 3.63 13.88
N ASN A 51 -8.39 3.54 14.22
CA ASN A 51 -8.96 2.44 15.02
C ASN A 51 -9.57 1.30 14.17
N SER A 52 -9.32 1.27 12.86
CA SER A 52 -9.86 0.22 11.99
C SER A 52 -9.23 -1.13 12.31
N LYS A 53 -10.04 -2.19 12.25
CA LYS A 53 -9.58 -3.56 12.51
C LYS A 53 -8.55 -3.98 11.47
N LEU A 54 -7.38 -4.40 11.93
CA LEU A 54 -6.34 -4.93 11.08
C LEU A 54 -6.79 -6.28 10.49
N VAL A 55 -6.89 -6.37 9.17
CA VAL A 55 -7.17 -7.61 8.43
C VAL A 55 -5.99 -7.91 7.51
N LYS A 56 -5.62 -9.20 7.41
CA LYS A 56 -4.49 -9.64 6.58
C LYS A 56 -4.72 -9.39 5.09
N THR A 57 -5.98 -9.51 4.66
CA THR A 57 -6.40 -9.22 3.29
C THR A 57 -7.47 -8.15 3.37
N PRO A 58 -7.20 -6.92 2.90
CA PRO A 58 -8.17 -5.82 3.01
C PRO A 58 -9.37 -6.00 2.06
N GLN A 59 -9.28 -6.90 1.09
CA GLN A 59 -10.39 -7.27 0.20
C GLN A 59 -10.42 -8.79 0.04
N ASP A 60 -11.59 -9.40 0.25
CA ASP A 60 -11.80 -10.82 0.00
C ASP A 60 -11.80 -11.06 -1.53
N PRO A 61 -10.92 -11.94 -2.07
CA PRO A 61 -10.78 -12.18 -3.50
C PRO A 61 -12.03 -12.76 -4.20
N GLY A 62 -13.08 -13.11 -3.47
CA GLY A 62 -14.36 -13.59 -4.03
C GLY A 62 -15.56 -12.66 -3.85
N LEU A 63 -15.41 -11.54 -3.12
CA LEU A 63 -16.56 -10.73 -2.72
C LEU A 63 -17.09 -9.88 -3.88
N LYS A 64 -18.28 -10.24 -4.39
CA LYS A 64 -19.04 -9.44 -5.34
C LYS A 64 -20.02 -8.55 -4.58
N LEU A 65 -19.73 -7.26 -4.50
CA LEU A 65 -20.64 -6.28 -3.94
C LEU A 65 -21.80 -6.04 -4.91
N THR A 66 -23.04 -6.31 -4.48
CA THR A 66 -24.26 -5.99 -5.23
C THR A 66 -25.03 -4.86 -4.56
N LYS A 67 -25.82 -4.12 -5.34
CA LYS A 67 -26.64 -3.01 -4.81
C LYS A 67 -27.62 -3.45 -3.71
N SER A 68 -28.03 -4.72 -3.71
CA SER A 68 -28.88 -5.33 -2.69
C SER A 68 -28.19 -5.54 -1.34
N MET A 69 -26.86 -5.43 -1.26
CA MET A 69 -26.09 -5.49 -0.02
C MET A 69 -25.93 -4.12 0.65
N CYS A 70 -26.51 -3.06 0.06
CA CYS A 70 -26.53 -1.73 0.66
C CYS A 70 -27.76 -1.62 1.58
N ASP A 71 -27.54 -1.35 2.86
CA ASP A 71 -28.64 -1.10 3.80
C ASP A 71 -29.45 0.12 3.31
N GLN A 72 -30.76 -0.04 3.12
CA GLN A 72 -31.65 1.01 2.58
C GLN A 72 -31.73 2.26 3.47
N GLU A 73 -31.28 2.19 4.72
CA GLU A 73 -31.22 3.31 5.67
C GLU A 73 -29.87 4.04 5.70
N CYS A 74 -28.95 3.74 4.77
CA CYS A 74 -27.65 4.39 4.68
C CYS A 74 -27.79 5.90 4.46
N LYS A 75 -27.86 6.69 5.53
CA LYS A 75 -27.59 8.15 5.57
C LYS A 75 -26.11 8.45 5.32
N HIS A 76 -25.45 7.62 4.52
CA HIS A 76 -24.04 7.71 4.22
C HIS A 76 -23.78 8.71 3.09
N GLU A 77 -24.77 9.07 2.28
CA GLU A 77 -24.59 10.00 1.15
C GLU A 77 -24.03 11.36 1.62
N ASP A 78 -24.53 11.92 2.72
CA ASP A 78 -24.06 13.18 3.29
C ASP A 78 -22.63 13.10 3.86
N THR A 79 -22.25 11.94 4.44
CA THR A 79 -20.90 11.71 4.97
C THR A 79 -19.90 11.32 3.87
N MET A 80 -20.33 10.61 2.84
CA MET A 80 -19.52 10.18 1.69
C MET A 80 -19.21 11.33 0.74
N CYS A 81 -20.06 12.37 0.67
CA CYS A 81 -19.78 13.56 -0.13
C CYS A 81 -18.51 14.28 0.34
N ASN A 82 -18.24 14.26 1.65
CA ASN A 82 -17.11 14.96 2.27
C ASN A 82 -15.85 14.09 2.46
N VAL A 83 -15.93 12.77 2.23
CA VAL A 83 -14.79 11.87 2.38
C VAL A 83 -14.37 11.37 1.01
N PRO A 84 -13.14 11.65 0.52
CA PRO A 84 -12.68 11.16 -0.78
C PRO A 84 -12.32 9.67 -0.67
N TYR A 85 -13.34 8.81 -0.49
CA TYR A 85 -13.22 7.37 -0.30
C TYR A 85 -12.44 6.70 -1.44
N ARG A 86 -12.61 7.20 -2.68
CA ARG A 86 -11.82 6.76 -3.83
C ARG A 86 -10.30 6.93 -3.62
N SER A 87 -9.87 7.99 -2.94
CA SER A 87 -8.46 8.21 -2.61
C SER A 87 -7.99 7.28 -1.49
N ALA A 88 -8.83 6.98 -0.50
CA ALA A 88 -8.52 6.01 0.56
C ALA A 88 -8.34 4.60 -0.02
N VAL A 89 -9.31 4.15 -0.81
CA VAL A 89 -9.28 2.85 -1.50
C VAL A 89 -8.07 2.76 -2.42
N GLY A 90 -7.79 3.81 -3.21
CA GLY A 90 -6.61 3.84 -4.07
C GLY A 90 -5.29 3.74 -3.30
N GLY A 91 -5.18 4.43 -2.16
CA GLY A 91 -3.99 4.35 -1.29
C GLY A 91 -3.80 2.95 -0.69
N ILE A 92 -4.86 2.32 -0.20
CA ILE A 92 -4.81 0.95 0.34
C ILE A 92 -4.48 -0.05 -0.79
N MET A 93 -5.09 0.11 -1.97
CA MET A 93 -4.84 -0.76 -3.12
C MET A 93 -3.39 -0.70 -3.58
N MET A 94 -2.82 0.52 -3.63
CA MET A 94 -1.40 0.72 -3.92
C MET A 94 -0.53 -0.04 -2.91
N ALA A 95 -0.81 0.06 -1.62
CA ALA A 95 -0.07 -0.69 -0.61
C ALA A 95 -0.19 -2.21 -0.79
N THR A 96 -1.37 -2.73 -1.13
CA THR A 96 -1.57 -4.17 -1.35
C THR A 96 -0.87 -4.71 -2.59
N ALA A 97 -0.86 -3.95 -3.69
CA ALA A 97 -0.24 -4.40 -4.94
C ALA A 97 1.26 -4.64 -4.75
N PHE A 98 1.94 -3.73 -4.05
CA PHE A 98 3.36 -3.85 -3.76
C PHE A 98 3.69 -4.87 -2.67
N LEU A 99 2.79 -5.12 -1.71
CA LEU A 99 2.97 -6.21 -0.75
C LEU A 99 2.80 -7.60 -1.39
N GLY A 100 1.88 -7.74 -2.35
CA GLY A 100 1.60 -8.99 -3.06
C GLY A 100 2.79 -9.49 -3.88
N ASP A 101 3.47 -8.62 -4.62
CA ASP A 101 4.61 -9.00 -5.47
C ASP A 101 5.82 -9.52 -4.65
N MET A 102 5.96 -9.11 -3.39
CA MET A 102 7.11 -9.50 -2.56
C MET A 102 6.92 -10.83 -1.82
N SER A 103 5.68 -11.25 -1.56
CA SER A 103 5.41 -12.62 -1.07
C SER A 103 5.81 -13.70 -2.08
N TYR A 104 5.82 -13.39 -3.38
CA TYR A 104 6.23 -14.34 -4.42
C TYR A 104 7.76 -14.44 -4.60
N LEU A 105 8.54 -13.55 -3.97
CA LEU A 105 10.00 -13.53 -4.11
C LEU A 105 10.75 -14.22 -2.95
N GLY A 106 10.02 -14.67 -1.92
CA GLY A 106 10.59 -15.35 -0.74
C GLY A 106 10.38 -16.87 -0.70
N ASP A 107 9.63 -17.45 -1.63
CA ASP A 107 9.30 -18.89 -1.68
C ASP A 107 10.19 -19.67 -2.68
N LYS A 108 11.48 -19.32 -2.80
CA LYS A 108 12.46 -20.13 -3.53
C LYS A 108 13.77 -20.29 -2.79
#